data_AF-A0AAV0CFW6-F1
#
_entry.id   AF-A0AAV0CFW6-F1
#
_cell.length_a   1.000
_cell.length_b   1.000
_cell.length_c   1.000
_cell.angle_alpha   90.00
_cell.angle_beta   90.00
_cell.angle_gamma   90.00
#
_symmetry.space_group_name_H-M   'P 1'
#
loop_
_entity.id
_entity.type
_entity.pdbx_description
1 polymer ?
#
loop_
_entity_poly.entity_id
_entity_poly.type
_entity_poly.pdbx_seq_one_letter_code
_entity_poly.pdbx_strand_id
1 'polypeptide(L)'
;MISVAHVDFPKVVDKGLNRMLSSLLMDEESENEIVDVHIINGHNEAPREESETRTEGISYEICVKIIEFLCKSTKRFNMKTLHTLNRNTSYDKQGNSQPMFSGFLVETASGLIFPGWFDNATICPDSVVRKARLNTALFCPATWEDDRLLDTYDTRSDKFVITPCPWDMNFVKSREARQKLPDREIINNSFTTPVSEKDVSFYATLIRRECDFFIKHPDWKETFPAGQPRIFIRGIDGSWTRSYIEHPQISKRRTAS
;
A
#
# COMPACT_ATOMS: atom_id res chain seq x y z
N MET A 1 -18.53 -7.19 7.02
CA MET A 1 -17.24 -6.50 7.29
C MET A 1 -16.51 -6.31 5.97
N ILE A 2 -15.71 -5.26 5.79
CA ILE A 2 -14.99 -4.98 4.53
C ILE A 2 -13.50 -4.87 4.85
N SER A 3 -12.68 -5.52 4.03
CA SER A 3 -11.22 -5.42 4.08
C SER A 3 -10.71 -5.00 2.71
N VAL A 4 -9.87 -3.96 2.67
CA VAL A 4 -9.31 -3.40 1.43
C VAL A 4 -7.80 -3.34 1.58
N ALA A 5 -7.09 -3.84 0.58
CA ALA A 5 -5.64 -3.77 0.52
C ALA A 5 -5.17 -3.35 -0.88
N HIS A 6 -4.05 -2.63 -0.91
CA HIS A 6 -3.27 -2.41 -2.13
C HIS A 6 -2.07 -3.35 -2.09
N VAL A 7 -1.93 -4.18 -3.12
CA VAL A 7 -0.93 -5.25 -3.19
C VAL A 7 0.01 -4.97 -4.35
N ASP A 8 1.23 -4.55 -4.03
CA ASP A 8 2.22 -4.11 -5.02
C ASP A 8 3.24 -5.19 -5.38
N PHE A 9 3.30 -6.31 -4.65
CA PHE A 9 4.33 -7.35 -4.84
C PHE A 9 3.76 -8.77 -4.72
N PRO A 10 4.12 -9.70 -5.61
CA PRO A 10 3.68 -11.10 -5.50
C PRO A 10 4.06 -11.75 -4.17
N LYS A 11 5.24 -11.45 -3.63
CA LYS A 11 5.71 -12.06 -2.37
C LYS A 11 4.81 -11.76 -1.16
N VAL A 12 4.06 -10.66 -1.15
CA VAL A 12 3.18 -10.30 -0.02
C VAL A 12 1.78 -10.89 -0.10
N VAL A 13 1.40 -11.50 -1.23
CA VAL A 13 0.03 -11.98 -1.49
C VAL A 13 -0.44 -12.97 -0.43
N ASP A 14 0.31 -14.06 -0.21
CA ASP A 14 -0.16 -15.15 0.66
C ASP A 14 -0.33 -14.71 2.11
N LYS A 15 0.71 -14.08 2.68
CA LYS A 15 0.67 -13.54 4.05
C LYS A 15 -0.34 -12.40 4.17
N GLY A 16 -0.44 -11.55 3.16
CA GLY A 16 -1.36 -10.42 3.11
C GLY A 16 -2.82 -10.86 3.14
N LEU A 17 -3.21 -11.74 2.21
CA LEU A 17 -4.57 -12.25 2.12
C LEU A 17 -4.95 -13.10 3.33
N ASN A 18 -4.05 -13.93 3.85
CA ASN A 18 -4.29 -14.64 5.11
C ASN A 18 -4.62 -13.68 6.26
N ARG A 19 -3.89 -12.56 6.36
CA ARG A 19 -4.17 -11.55 7.39
C ARG A 19 -5.51 -10.84 7.17
N MET A 20 -5.83 -10.52 5.92
CA MET A 20 -7.13 -9.93 5.58
C MET A 20 -8.28 -10.87 5.94
N LEU A 21 -8.19 -12.15 5.60
CA LEU A 21 -9.21 -13.14 5.94
C LEU A 21 -9.32 -13.34 7.45
N SER A 22 -8.18 -13.44 8.14
CA SER A 22 -8.16 -13.52 9.60
C SER A 22 -8.85 -12.32 10.23
N SER A 23 -8.68 -11.11 9.69
CA SER A 23 -9.36 -9.90 10.19
C SER A 23 -10.89 -9.91 9.98
N LEU A 24 -11.37 -10.60 8.94
CA LEU A 24 -12.79 -10.65 8.57
C LEU A 24 -13.55 -11.75 9.30
N LEU A 25 -12.90 -12.90 9.51
CA LEU A 25 -13.50 -14.15 10.00
C LEU A 25 -12.99 -14.43 11.42
N MET A 26 -13.42 -13.62 12.38
CA MET A 26 -12.92 -13.65 13.76
C MET A 26 -13.47 -14.83 14.60
N ASP A 27 -14.64 -15.37 14.25
CA ASP A 27 -15.39 -16.31 15.09
C ASP A 27 -15.71 -17.63 14.36
N GLU A 28 -15.87 -18.75 15.08
CA GLU A 28 -16.12 -20.09 14.49
C GLU A 28 -17.41 -20.16 13.64
N GLU A 29 -18.42 -19.33 13.93
CA GLU A 29 -19.64 -19.24 13.11
C GLU A 29 -19.37 -18.65 11.71
N SER A 30 -18.31 -17.85 11.56
CA SER A 30 -17.93 -17.22 10.29
C SER A 30 -17.23 -18.19 9.32
N GLU A 31 -16.91 -19.42 9.73
CA GLU A 31 -16.17 -20.36 8.87
C GLU A 31 -16.94 -20.81 7.63
N ASN A 32 -18.28 -20.76 7.68
CA ASN A 32 -19.16 -21.16 6.58
C ASN A 32 -19.62 -19.98 5.69
N GLU A 33 -19.23 -18.76 6.05
CA GLU A 33 -19.58 -17.55 5.29
C GLU A 33 -18.91 -17.56 3.91
N ILE A 34 -19.64 -17.01 2.94
CA ILE A 34 -19.09 -16.76 1.60
C ILE A 34 -18.53 -15.35 1.61
N VAL A 35 -17.24 -15.22 1.33
CA VAL A 35 -16.58 -13.92 1.20
C VAL A 35 -16.73 -13.44 -0.24
N ASP A 36 -17.37 -12.30 -0.42
CA ASP A 36 -17.41 -11.60 -1.71
C ASP A 36 -16.03 -11.00 -2.02
N VAL A 37 -15.48 -11.33 -3.19
CA VAL A 37 -14.14 -10.92 -3.62
C VAL A 37 -14.22 -10.00 -4.84
N HIS A 38 -13.49 -8.90 -4.74
CA HIS A 38 -13.30 -7.94 -5.81
C HIS A 38 -11.79 -7.78 -6.08
N ILE A 39 -11.35 -8.14 -7.28
CA ILE A 39 -9.98 -7.95 -7.76
C ILE A 39 -10.03 -6.91 -8.86
N ILE A 40 -9.45 -5.75 -8.57
CA ILE A 40 -9.58 -4.55 -9.38
C ILE A 40 -8.20 -3.93 -9.55
N ASN A 41 -7.99 -3.27 -10.69
CA ASN A 41 -6.75 -2.57 -11.05
C ASN A 41 -5.64 -3.55 -11.50
N GLY A 42 -4.46 -3.02 -11.76
CA GLY A 42 -3.44 -3.68 -12.57
C GLY A 42 -3.83 -3.64 -14.04
N HIS A 43 -2.84 -3.69 -14.93
CA HIS A 43 -3.07 -3.72 -16.37
C HIS A 43 -2.14 -4.75 -16.99
N ASN A 44 -2.49 -5.24 -18.17
CA ASN A 44 -1.59 -6.08 -18.94
C ASN A 44 -0.45 -5.19 -19.45
N GLU A 45 0.76 -5.50 -19.03
CA GLU A 45 1.95 -4.74 -19.42
C GLU A 45 2.44 -5.16 -20.83
N ALA A 46 1.82 -6.17 -21.44
CA ALA A 46 2.13 -6.60 -22.81
C ALA A 46 1.91 -5.48 -23.85
N PRO A 47 2.77 -5.40 -24.88
CA PRO A 47 2.55 -4.56 -26.04
C PRO A 47 1.19 -4.83 -26.69
N ARG A 48 0.60 -3.79 -27.30
CA ARG A 48 -0.74 -3.87 -27.91
C ARG A 48 -0.91 -5.05 -28.86
N GLU A 49 0.09 -5.28 -29.70
CA GLU A 49 0.10 -6.32 -30.74
C GLU A 49 0.06 -7.74 -30.16
N GLU A 50 0.54 -7.93 -28.93
CA GLU A 50 0.60 -9.24 -28.26
C GLU A 50 -0.49 -9.41 -27.20
N SER A 51 -1.23 -8.34 -26.87
CA SER A 51 -2.14 -8.30 -25.72
C SER A 51 -3.32 -9.28 -25.78
N GLU A 52 -3.70 -9.72 -26.99
CA GLU A 52 -4.76 -10.72 -27.18
C GLU A 52 -4.31 -12.16 -26.85
N THR A 53 -3.01 -12.45 -26.99
CA THR A 53 -2.45 -13.80 -26.85
C THR A 53 -1.47 -13.94 -25.68
N ARG A 54 -1.04 -12.81 -25.11
CA ARG A 54 -0.06 -12.73 -24.04
C ARG A 54 -0.54 -11.80 -22.93
N THR A 55 -0.37 -12.25 -21.70
CA THR A 55 -0.49 -11.41 -20.52
C THR A 55 0.83 -11.46 -19.76
N GLU A 56 1.37 -10.30 -19.42
CA GLU A 56 2.66 -10.22 -18.72
C GLU A 56 2.72 -9.04 -17.75
N GLY A 57 3.85 -8.97 -17.04
CA GLY A 57 4.15 -7.91 -16.09
C GLY A 57 3.84 -8.27 -14.65
N ILE A 58 4.18 -7.35 -13.75
CA ILE A 58 4.01 -7.56 -12.31
C ILE A 58 2.52 -7.69 -11.95
N SER A 59 1.66 -6.97 -12.67
CA SER A 59 0.21 -7.06 -12.50
C SER A 59 -0.31 -8.48 -12.74
N TYR A 60 0.22 -9.17 -13.75
CA TYR A 60 -0.14 -10.57 -14.07
C TYR A 60 0.30 -11.52 -12.96
N GLU A 61 1.55 -11.41 -12.50
CA GLU A 61 2.09 -12.25 -11.44
C GLU A 61 1.28 -12.12 -10.14
N ILE A 62 0.91 -10.89 -9.76
CA ILE A 62 0.08 -10.64 -8.59
C ILE A 62 -1.31 -11.26 -8.77
N CYS A 63 -1.95 -11.05 -9.93
CA CYS A 63 -3.28 -11.61 -10.21
C CYS A 63 -3.30 -13.13 -10.14
N VAL A 64 -2.35 -13.80 -10.82
CA VAL A 64 -2.23 -15.27 -10.78
C VAL A 64 -2.09 -15.74 -9.34
N LYS A 65 -1.22 -15.10 -8.56
CA LYS A 65 -0.98 -15.51 -7.18
C LYS A 65 -2.19 -15.29 -6.26
N ILE A 66 -2.96 -14.22 -6.47
CA ILE A 66 -4.23 -14.02 -5.75
C ILE A 66 -5.21 -15.14 -6.10
N ILE A 67 -5.38 -15.47 -7.38
CA ILE A 67 -6.29 -16.54 -7.81
C ILE A 67 -5.84 -17.89 -7.24
N GLU A 68 -4.55 -18.21 -7.32
CA GLU A 68 -4.01 -19.43 -6.72
C GLU A 68 -4.29 -19.52 -5.22
N PHE A 69 -4.09 -18.42 -4.49
CA PHE A 69 -4.39 -18.35 -3.07
C PHE A 69 -5.87 -18.67 -2.80
N LEU A 70 -6.79 -18.06 -3.55
CA LEU A 70 -8.23 -18.28 -3.41
C LEU A 70 -8.61 -19.74 -3.74
N CYS A 71 -8.03 -20.33 -4.78
CA CYS A 71 -8.28 -21.72 -5.18
C CYS A 71 -7.75 -22.75 -4.16
N LYS A 72 -6.63 -22.44 -3.48
CA LYS A 72 -6.01 -23.32 -2.48
C LYS A 72 -6.65 -23.20 -1.09
N SER A 73 -7.43 -22.15 -0.86
CA SER A 73 -8.06 -21.89 0.43
C SER A 73 -9.26 -22.80 0.68
N THR A 74 -9.47 -23.15 1.95
CA THR A 74 -10.64 -23.93 2.41
C THR A 74 -11.89 -23.07 2.58
N LYS A 75 -11.75 -21.74 2.55
CA LYS A 75 -12.87 -20.80 2.66
C LYS A 75 -13.61 -20.69 1.32
N ARG A 76 -14.89 -20.29 1.38
CA ARG A 76 -15.71 -20.11 0.18
C ARG A 76 -15.68 -18.65 -0.28
N PHE A 77 -15.42 -18.46 -1.57
CA PHE A 77 -15.38 -17.14 -2.17
C PHE A 77 -16.40 -17.02 -3.28
N ASN A 78 -16.98 -15.83 -3.40
CA ASN A 78 -17.81 -15.46 -4.52
C ASN A 78 -17.17 -14.28 -5.25
N MET A 79 -16.75 -14.52 -6.48
CA MET A 79 -16.07 -13.51 -7.28
C MET A 79 -17.08 -12.53 -7.85
N LYS A 80 -17.23 -11.37 -7.21
CA LYS A 80 -18.16 -10.31 -7.62
C LYS A 80 -17.58 -9.43 -8.72
N THR A 81 -16.28 -9.15 -8.67
CA THR A 81 -15.62 -8.31 -9.67
C THR A 81 -14.22 -8.83 -9.96
N LEU A 82 -13.95 -9.02 -11.25
CA LEU A 82 -12.62 -9.30 -11.78
C LEU A 82 -12.36 -8.31 -12.92
N HIS A 83 -11.81 -7.15 -12.56
CA HIS A 83 -11.55 -6.04 -13.48
C HIS A 83 -10.08 -5.65 -13.43
N THR A 84 -9.25 -6.50 -14.03
CA THR A 84 -7.79 -6.44 -14.03
C THR A 84 -7.24 -6.79 -15.40
N LEU A 85 -5.93 -6.62 -15.60
CA LEU A 85 -5.19 -7.01 -16.81
C LEU A 85 -5.86 -6.39 -18.05
N ASN A 86 -6.09 -7.18 -19.11
CA ASN A 86 -6.73 -6.72 -20.35
C ASN A 86 -8.06 -5.97 -20.12
N ARG A 87 -8.80 -6.29 -19.05
CA ARG A 87 -10.06 -5.58 -18.73
C ARG A 87 -9.84 -4.18 -18.21
N ASN A 88 -8.66 -3.84 -17.72
CA ASN A 88 -8.26 -2.51 -17.25
C ASN A 88 -7.10 -1.93 -18.09
N THR A 89 -6.73 -2.54 -19.21
CA THR A 89 -5.67 -2.01 -20.10
C THR A 89 -6.24 -1.04 -21.12
N SER A 90 -5.57 0.08 -21.29
CA SER A 90 -5.67 0.95 -22.46
C SER A 90 -4.28 1.17 -23.05
N TYR A 91 -4.23 1.76 -24.25
CA TYR A 91 -2.97 2.04 -24.94
C TYR A 91 -2.89 3.52 -25.29
N ASP A 92 -1.71 4.10 -25.08
CA ASP A 92 -1.42 5.45 -25.57
C ASP A 92 -1.22 5.46 -27.10
N LYS A 93 -0.95 6.65 -27.66
CA LYS A 93 -0.72 6.81 -29.10
C LYS A 93 0.56 6.12 -29.58
N GLN A 94 1.48 5.82 -28.67
CA GLN A 94 2.75 5.16 -28.92
C GLN A 94 2.65 3.63 -28.76
N GLY A 95 1.48 3.11 -28.36
CA GLY A 95 1.26 1.69 -28.14
C GLY A 95 1.71 1.19 -26.77
N ASN A 96 2.07 2.08 -25.85
CA ASN A 96 2.41 1.70 -24.49
C ASN A 96 1.12 1.38 -23.72
N SER A 97 1.16 0.29 -22.96
CA SER A 97 0.08 -0.13 -22.08
C SER A 97 -0.01 0.79 -20.86
N GLN A 98 -1.25 1.09 -20.44
CA GLN A 98 -1.53 1.89 -19.25
C GLN A 98 -2.89 1.48 -18.65
N PRO A 99 -3.10 1.65 -17.32
CA PRO A 99 -4.38 1.34 -16.72
C PRO A 99 -5.47 2.34 -17.15
N MET A 100 -6.70 1.86 -17.39
CA MET A 100 -7.86 2.74 -17.69
C MET A 100 -8.26 3.59 -16.48
N PHE A 101 -8.16 3.03 -15.28
CA PHE A 101 -8.25 3.76 -14.02
C PHE A 101 -7.25 3.18 -13.00
N SER A 102 -6.82 4.03 -12.08
CA SER A 102 -5.72 3.73 -11.14
C SER A 102 -6.18 3.62 -9.68
N GLY A 103 -7.47 3.78 -9.40
CA GLY A 103 -8.01 3.74 -8.04
C GLY A 103 -9.51 3.47 -8.00
N PHE A 104 -9.97 3.05 -6.82
CA PHE A 104 -11.39 2.85 -6.52
C PHE A 104 -11.69 3.25 -5.08
N LEU A 105 -12.96 3.50 -4.80
CA LEU A 105 -13.50 3.68 -3.46
C LEU A 105 -14.52 2.58 -3.16
N VAL A 106 -14.64 2.23 -1.88
CA VAL A 106 -15.65 1.30 -1.39
C VAL A 106 -16.55 2.04 -0.41
N GLU A 107 -17.85 2.08 -0.68
CA GLU A 107 -18.82 2.59 0.27
C GLU A 107 -19.01 1.56 1.39
N THR A 108 -18.57 1.88 2.61
CA THR A 108 -18.49 0.88 3.68
C THR A 108 -19.85 0.38 4.18
N ALA A 109 -20.91 1.17 3.98
CA ALA A 109 -22.27 0.81 4.39
C ALA A 109 -22.91 -0.22 3.46
N SER A 110 -22.61 -0.17 2.16
CA SER A 110 -23.26 -1.01 1.14
C SER A 110 -22.33 -2.05 0.52
N GLY A 111 -21.01 -1.84 0.61
CA GLY A 111 -20.00 -2.60 -0.12
C GLY A 111 -19.90 -2.25 -1.60
N LEU A 112 -20.59 -1.20 -2.08
CA LEU A 112 -20.51 -0.77 -3.48
C LEU A 112 -19.12 -0.21 -3.81
N ILE A 113 -18.66 -0.49 -5.03
CA ILE A 113 -17.34 -0.10 -5.52
C ILE A 113 -17.48 0.83 -6.71
N PHE A 114 -16.72 1.92 -6.69
CA PHE A 114 -16.72 2.92 -7.76
C PHE A 114 -15.28 3.26 -8.16
N PRO A 115 -14.98 3.49 -9.45
CA PRO A 115 -13.73 4.12 -9.85
C PRO A 115 -13.55 5.44 -9.10
N GLY A 116 -12.33 5.68 -8.60
CA GLY A 116 -12.06 6.82 -7.72
C GLY A 116 -10.67 7.39 -7.95
N TRP A 117 -10.55 8.70 -7.76
CA TRP A 117 -9.29 9.41 -7.76
C TRP A 117 -9.17 10.21 -6.46
N PHE A 118 -7.97 10.22 -5.89
CA PHE A 118 -7.68 10.87 -4.61
C PHE A 118 -6.61 11.93 -4.82
N ASP A 119 -6.95 13.16 -4.50
CA ASP A 119 -6.04 14.29 -4.49
C ASP A 119 -5.40 14.50 -3.11
N ASN A 120 -4.53 15.50 -2.97
CA ASN A 120 -3.88 15.82 -1.71
C ASN A 120 -4.85 16.20 -0.58
N ALA A 121 -6.09 16.60 -0.89
CA ALA A 121 -7.09 16.97 0.10
C ALA A 121 -7.80 15.74 0.70
N THR A 122 -7.72 14.59 0.03
CA THR A 122 -8.43 13.35 0.41
C THR A 122 -7.50 12.24 0.91
N ILE A 123 -6.18 12.46 0.92
CA ILE A 123 -5.21 11.48 1.43
C ILE A 123 -5.37 11.31 2.94
N CYS A 124 -5.34 10.07 3.42
CA CYS A 124 -5.39 9.80 4.85
C CYS A 124 -4.22 10.47 5.60
N PRO A 125 -4.36 10.67 6.93
CA PRO A 125 -3.40 11.40 7.75
C PRO A 125 -1.97 10.89 7.62
N ASP A 126 -1.01 11.81 7.80
CA ASP A 126 0.42 11.52 7.83
C ASP A 126 0.90 10.69 6.61
N SER A 127 0.42 11.06 5.42
CA SER A 127 0.76 10.41 4.15
C SER A 127 2.27 10.23 3.93
N VAL A 128 3.07 11.24 4.27
CA VAL A 128 4.54 11.19 4.20
C VAL A 128 5.11 10.12 5.12
N VAL A 129 4.65 10.02 6.38
CA VAL A 129 5.14 9.02 7.35
C VAL A 129 4.67 7.61 6.96
N ARG A 130 3.45 7.47 6.42
CA ARG A 130 2.95 6.19 5.89
C ARG A 130 3.80 5.71 4.71
N LYS A 131 4.15 6.62 3.79
CA LYS A 131 5.04 6.33 2.68
C LYS A 131 6.47 6.07 3.14
N ALA A 132 6.92 6.75 4.19
CA ALA A 132 8.21 6.47 4.82
C ALA A 132 8.25 5.04 5.36
N ARG A 133 7.21 4.63 6.09
CA ARG A 133 7.04 3.26 6.60
C ARG A 133 7.09 2.21 5.50
N LEU A 134 6.39 2.45 4.38
CA LEU A 134 6.46 1.56 3.20
C LEU A 134 7.89 1.49 2.64
N ASN A 135 8.55 2.62 2.43
CA ASN A 135 9.94 2.66 1.95
C ASN A 135 10.89 1.91 2.90
N THR A 136 10.76 2.09 4.22
CA THR A 136 11.61 1.36 5.17
C THR A 136 11.33 -0.13 5.17
N ALA A 137 10.08 -0.56 5.04
CA ALA A 137 9.75 -1.97 4.93
C ALA A 137 10.36 -2.62 3.67
N LEU A 138 10.49 -1.86 2.58
CA LEU A 138 11.06 -2.35 1.33
C LEU A 138 12.59 -2.34 1.30
N PHE A 139 13.23 -1.31 1.87
CA PHE A 139 14.66 -1.07 1.68
C PHE A 139 15.49 -1.10 2.99
N CYS A 140 14.86 -1.33 4.15
CA CYS A 140 15.51 -1.63 5.43
C CYS A 140 15.08 -3.01 5.95
N PRO A 141 15.35 -4.12 5.24
CA PRO A 141 14.85 -5.44 5.62
C PRO A 141 15.35 -5.89 7.00
N ALA A 142 16.52 -5.41 7.45
CA ALA A 142 17.05 -5.71 8.78
C ALA A 142 16.13 -5.25 9.93
N THR A 143 15.16 -4.36 9.67
CA THR A 143 14.19 -3.90 10.67
C THR A 143 12.76 -4.42 10.44
N TRP A 144 12.53 -5.18 9.37
CA TRP A 144 11.21 -5.66 8.94
C TRP A 144 11.28 -7.13 8.53
N GLU A 145 10.91 -8.02 9.44
CA GLU A 145 11.05 -9.48 9.25
C GLU A 145 9.93 -10.14 8.41
N ASP A 146 8.95 -9.38 7.90
CA ASP A 146 7.78 -9.98 7.26
C ASP A 146 7.35 -9.33 5.93
N ASP A 147 7.16 -10.18 4.91
CA ASP A 147 6.41 -9.90 3.68
C ASP A 147 4.90 -9.77 3.97
N ARG A 148 4.52 -8.83 4.83
CA ARG A 148 3.13 -8.59 5.27
C ARG A 148 2.58 -7.28 4.74
N LEU A 149 1.25 -7.20 4.64
CA LEU A 149 0.55 -5.92 4.47
C LEU A 149 0.82 -5.02 5.67
N LEU A 150 0.88 -3.71 5.45
CA LEU A 150 1.11 -2.74 6.52
C LEU A 150 -0.23 -2.21 7.03
N ASP A 151 -0.65 -2.61 8.24
CA ASP A 151 -1.88 -2.05 8.82
C ASP A 151 -1.67 -0.59 9.21
N THR A 152 -2.73 0.20 9.06
CA THR A 152 -2.76 1.58 9.55
C THR A 152 -4.07 1.97 10.21
N TYR A 153 -5.10 1.11 10.25
CA TYR A 153 -6.42 1.51 10.74
C TYR A 153 -6.96 0.51 11.77
N ASP A 154 -7.25 1.00 12.97
CA ASP A 154 -7.95 0.26 14.02
C ASP A 154 -9.45 0.51 13.89
N THR A 155 -10.13 -0.44 13.25
CA THR A 155 -11.59 -0.42 13.05
C THR A 155 -12.37 -0.41 14.36
N ARG A 156 -11.86 -1.02 15.43
CA ARG A 156 -12.59 -1.11 16.72
C ARG A 156 -12.65 0.25 17.43
N SER A 157 -11.59 1.05 17.26
CA SER A 157 -11.45 2.33 17.94
C SER A 157 -11.64 3.55 17.04
N ASP A 158 -11.96 3.36 15.74
CA ASP A 158 -11.97 4.38 14.68
C ASP A 158 -10.72 5.28 14.71
N LYS A 159 -9.55 4.65 14.59
CA LYS A 159 -8.25 5.34 14.67
C LYS A 159 -7.34 4.96 13.52
N PHE A 160 -6.65 5.95 12.96
CA PHE A 160 -5.41 5.65 12.24
C PHE A 160 -4.28 5.48 13.25
N VAL A 161 -3.59 4.35 13.18
CA VAL A 161 -2.45 4.00 14.04
C VAL A 161 -1.25 3.68 13.16
N ILE A 162 -0.32 4.63 13.07
CA ILE A 162 0.93 4.45 12.33
C ILE A 162 1.99 4.00 13.33
N THR A 163 2.29 2.69 13.32
CA THR A 163 3.32 2.12 14.19
C THR A 163 4.72 2.64 13.82
N PRO A 164 5.64 2.73 14.79
CA PRO A 164 7.02 3.11 14.51
C PRO A 164 7.65 2.28 13.40
N CYS A 165 8.47 2.94 12.58
CA CYS A 165 9.24 2.33 11.52
C CYS A 165 10.70 2.80 11.61
N PRO A 166 11.62 2.01 12.18
CA PRO A 166 13.00 2.44 12.31
C PRO A 166 13.74 2.35 10.97
N TRP A 167 14.56 3.37 10.70
CA TRP A 167 15.54 3.40 9.62
C TRP A 167 16.93 3.70 10.17
N ASP A 168 17.96 3.26 9.44
CA ASP A 168 19.35 3.48 9.80
C ASP A 168 20.01 4.56 8.92
N MET A 169 21.24 4.94 9.26
CA MET A 169 21.99 5.94 8.51
C MET A 169 22.41 5.48 7.10
N ASN A 170 22.49 4.18 6.84
CA ASN A 170 22.78 3.69 5.49
C ASN A 170 21.60 3.94 4.56
N PHE A 171 20.38 3.73 5.06
CA PHE A 171 19.17 4.10 4.35
C PHE A 171 19.11 5.61 4.12
N VAL A 172 19.42 6.46 5.10
CA VAL A 172 19.45 7.92 4.91
C VAL A 172 20.46 8.30 3.81
N LYS A 173 21.69 7.77 3.86
CA LYS A 173 22.70 7.97 2.79
C LYS A 173 22.21 7.50 1.42
N SER A 174 21.44 6.41 1.36
CA SER A 174 20.84 5.96 0.10
C SER A 174 19.84 6.97 -0.47
N ARG A 175 19.12 7.71 0.39
CA ARG A 175 18.19 8.79 -0.01
C ARG A 175 18.94 10.02 -0.49
N GLU A 176 20.04 10.40 0.18
CA GLU A 176 20.93 11.47 -0.30
C GLU A 176 21.53 11.15 -1.67
N ALA A 177 21.95 9.90 -1.90
CA ALA A 177 22.45 9.45 -3.18
C ALA A 177 21.35 9.50 -4.25
N ARG A 178 20.15 9.00 -3.95
CA ARG A 178 19.00 9.04 -4.85
C ARG A 178 18.61 10.46 -5.24
N GLN A 179 18.71 11.42 -4.32
CA GLN A 179 18.45 12.83 -4.59
C GLN A 179 19.43 13.45 -5.59
N LYS A 180 20.57 12.85 -5.87
CA LYS A 180 21.54 13.35 -6.85
C LYS A 180 21.36 12.75 -8.24
N LEU A 181 20.51 11.73 -8.38
CA LEU A 181 20.27 11.08 -9.66
C LEU A 181 19.46 11.96 -10.61
N PRO A 182 19.64 11.85 -11.93
CA PRO A 182 18.74 12.43 -12.92
C PRO A 182 17.30 11.93 -12.75
N ASP A 183 16.31 12.75 -13.13
CA ASP A 183 14.89 12.41 -12.96
C ASP A 183 14.54 11.07 -13.62
N ARG A 184 15.06 10.79 -14.82
CA ARG A 184 14.84 9.52 -15.52
C ARG A 184 15.37 8.32 -14.73
N GLU A 185 16.53 8.44 -14.10
CA GLU A 185 17.09 7.36 -13.26
C GLU A 185 16.30 7.16 -11.98
N ILE A 186 15.81 8.26 -11.37
CA ILE A 186 14.90 8.17 -10.22
C ILE A 186 13.67 7.35 -10.60
N ILE A 187 13.04 7.67 -11.72
CA ILE A 187 11.82 7.00 -12.19
C ILE A 187 12.06 5.53 -12.50
N ASN A 188 13.09 5.22 -13.28
CA ASN A 188 13.41 3.82 -13.64
C ASN A 188 13.67 2.95 -12.41
N ASN A 189 14.20 3.53 -11.32
CA ASN A 189 14.44 2.84 -10.06
C ASN A 189 13.24 2.86 -9.09
N SER A 190 12.10 3.44 -9.48
CA SER A 190 10.92 3.62 -8.60
C SER A 190 9.64 2.97 -9.10
N PHE A 191 9.49 2.82 -10.42
CA PHE A 191 8.26 2.36 -11.04
C PHE A 191 8.47 1.00 -11.69
N THR A 192 7.45 0.15 -11.61
CA THR A 192 7.44 -1.19 -12.23
C THR A 192 7.06 -1.15 -13.70
N THR A 193 6.50 -0.03 -14.17
CA THR A 193 6.12 0.21 -15.56
C THR A 193 6.74 1.50 -16.08
N PRO A 194 6.98 1.62 -17.39
CA PRO A 194 7.46 2.86 -17.98
C PRO A 194 6.55 4.04 -17.64
N VAL A 195 7.16 5.17 -17.27
CA VAL A 195 6.45 6.43 -17.06
C VAL A 195 6.60 7.28 -18.31
N SER A 196 5.50 7.91 -18.72
CA SER A 196 5.49 8.78 -19.89
C SER A 196 6.43 9.98 -19.70
N GLU A 197 7.10 10.41 -20.77
CA GLU A 197 8.15 11.45 -20.67
C GLU A 197 7.63 12.78 -20.11
N LYS A 198 6.36 13.11 -20.38
CA LYS A 198 5.68 14.29 -19.83
C LYS A 198 5.51 14.24 -18.30
N ASP A 199 5.47 13.05 -17.71
CA ASP A 199 5.19 12.86 -16.28
C ASP A 199 6.47 12.59 -15.46
N VAL A 200 7.61 12.32 -16.12
CA VAL A 200 8.89 11.99 -15.46
C VAL A 200 9.28 13.03 -14.41
N SER A 201 9.27 14.31 -14.76
CA SER A 201 9.68 15.39 -13.84
C SER A 201 8.72 15.55 -12.66
N PHE A 202 7.41 15.38 -12.91
CA PHE A 202 6.39 15.43 -11.86
C PHE A 202 6.61 14.32 -10.82
N TYR A 203 6.73 13.07 -11.26
CA TYR A 203 6.95 11.94 -10.35
C TYR A 203 8.31 11.98 -9.67
N ALA A 204 9.36 12.42 -10.36
CA ALA A 204 10.68 12.58 -9.77
C ALA A 204 10.65 13.61 -8.63
N THR A 205 9.91 14.70 -8.80
CA THR A 205 9.68 15.71 -7.74
C THR A 205 9.00 15.10 -6.52
N LEU A 206 7.99 14.24 -6.70
CA LEU A 206 7.33 13.56 -5.58
C LEU A 206 8.31 12.66 -4.81
N ILE A 207 9.13 11.88 -5.51
CA ILE A 207 10.14 11.00 -4.90
C ILE A 207 11.25 11.80 -4.19
N ARG A 208 11.64 12.95 -4.75
CA ARG A 208 12.60 13.86 -4.10
C ARG A 208 12.07 14.39 -2.78
N ARG A 209 10.80 14.80 -2.73
CA ARG A 209 10.14 15.21 -1.48
C ARG A 209 10.13 14.10 -0.42
N GLU A 210 9.98 12.85 -0.84
CA GLU A 210 10.12 11.71 0.07
C GLU A 210 11.56 11.55 0.58
N CYS A 211 12.57 11.73 -0.29
CA CYS A 211 13.96 11.71 0.11
C CYS A 211 14.30 12.85 1.09
N ASP A 212 13.81 14.06 0.82
CA ASP A 212 13.99 15.24 1.68
C ASP A 212 13.49 14.99 3.11
N PHE A 213 12.38 14.26 3.26
CA PHE A 213 11.86 13.91 4.58
C PHE A 213 12.89 13.11 5.39
N PHE A 214 13.50 12.09 4.81
CA PHE A 214 14.49 11.25 5.49
C PHE A 214 15.80 11.98 5.76
N ILE A 215 16.21 12.87 4.85
CA ILE A 215 17.44 13.66 4.99
C ILE A 215 17.28 14.71 6.10
N LYS A 216 16.10 15.33 6.17
CA LYS A 216 15.77 16.30 7.22
C LYS A 216 15.54 15.63 8.59
N HIS A 217 15.05 14.40 8.61
CA HIS A 217 14.77 13.62 9.83
C HIS A 217 15.57 12.31 9.84
N PRO A 218 16.91 12.38 9.98
CA PRO A 218 17.77 11.21 9.89
C PRO A 218 17.57 10.25 11.07
N ASP A 219 17.22 10.74 12.26
CA ASP A 219 16.83 9.90 13.40
C ASP A 219 15.32 9.65 13.39
N TRP A 220 14.91 8.40 13.16
CA TRP A 220 13.51 7.99 13.17
C TRP A 220 12.79 8.28 14.50
N LYS A 221 13.53 8.42 15.60
CA LYS A 221 12.97 8.78 16.91
C LYS A 221 12.41 10.19 16.95
N GLU A 222 12.82 11.09 16.04
CA GLU A 222 12.16 12.39 15.87
C GLU A 222 10.72 12.22 15.35
N THR A 223 10.52 11.25 14.46
CA THR A 223 9.20 10.94 13.90
C THR A 223 8.35 10.13 14.88
N PHE A 224 8.97 9.22 15.64
CA PHE A 224 8.33 8.38 16.66
C PHE A 224 9.01 8.52 18.03
N PRO A 225 8.75 9.62 18.76
CA PRO A 225 9.33 9.85 20.07
C PRO A 225 9.03 8.70 21.03
N ALA A 226 10.05 8.26 21.77
CA ALA A 226 9.98 7.12 22.70
C ALA A 226 9.42 5.81 22.07
N GLY A 227 9.51 5.66 20.73
CA GLY A 227 8.95 4.51 20.03
C GLY A 227 7.43 4.43 20.09
N GLN A 228 6.74 5.55 20.31
CA GLN A 228 5.28 5.58 20.32
C GLN A 228 4.68 5.66 18.92
N PRO A 229 3.53 5.00 18.67
CA PRO A 229 2.81 5.14 17.42
C PRO A 229 2.27 6.56 17.25
N ARG A 230 2.02 6.96 16.00
CA ARG A 230 1.33 8.19 15.67
C ARG A 230 -0.15 7.87 15.47
N ILE A 231 -1.00 8.42 16.33
CA ILE A 231 -2.42 8.09 16.38
C ILE A 231 -3.22 9.29 15.87
N PHE A 232 -4.19 9.03 15.02
CA PHE A 232 -5.15 10.02 14.56
C PHE A 232 -6.56 9.57 14.89
N ILE A 233 -7.34 10.49 15.42
CA ILE A 233 -8.75 10.30 15.78
C ILE A 233 -9.62 11.16 14.88
N ARG A 234 -10.82 10.66 14.58
CA ARG A 234 -11.79 11.38 13.76
C ARG A 234 -12.55 12.40 14.62
N GLY A 235 -12.61 13.64 14.14
CA GLY A 235 -13.43 14.70 14.69
C GLY A 235 -14.90 14.54 14.33
N ILE A 236 -15.76 15.33 14.96
CA ILE A 236 -17.22 15.33 14.71
C ILE A 236 -17.53 15.75 13.26
N ASP A 237 -16.70 16.60 12.68
CA ASP A 237 -16.77 17.05 11.29
C ASP A 237 -16.20 16.05 10.28
N GLY A 238 -15.76 14.86 10.75
CA GLY A 238 -15.14 13.84 9.94
C GLY A 238 -13.66 14.06 9.64
N SER A 239 -13.08 15.19 10.06
CA SER A 239 -11.66 15.49 9.90
C SER A 239 -10.77 14.61 10.78
N TRP A 240 -9.50 14.50 10.45
CA TRP A 240 -8.54 13.74 11.24
C TRP A 240 -7.62 14.66 12.03
N THR A 241 -7.47 14.38 13.32
CA THR A 241 -6.57 15.14 14.21
C THR A 241 -5.58 14.21 14.90
N ARG A 242 -4.33 14.67 15.04
CA ARG A 242 -3.28 13.91 15.73
C ARG A 242 -3.57 13.88 17.23
N SER A 243 -3.65 12.68 17.78
CA SER A 243 -3.75 12.47 19.23
C SER A 243 -2.36 12.40 19.85
N TYR A 244 -2.15 13.15 20.92
CA TYR A 244 -0.91 13.16 21.72
C TYR A 244 -1.05 12.41 23.04
N ILE A 245 -2.13 11.64 23.22
CA ILE A 245 -2.36 10.87 24.44
C ILE A 245 -1.28 9.80 24.57
N GLU A 246 -0.54 9.81 25.68
CA GLU A 246 0.43 8.79 26.02
C GLU A 246 -0.26 7.42 26.13
N HIS A 247 0.21 6.42 25.37
CA HIS A 247 -0.39 5.10 25.40
C HIS A 247 0.03 4.37 26.70
N PRO A 248 -0.91 4.00 27.59
CA PRO A 248 -0.55 3.42 28.89
C PRO A 248 0.00 1.98 28.82
N GLN A 249 0.03 1.35 27.65
CA GLN A 249 0.33 -0.08 27.51
C GLN A 249 1.79 -0.42 27.12
N ILE A 250 2.71 0.55 27.09
CA ILE A 250 4.15 0.29 26.84
C ILE A 250 5.02 0.67 28.06
N SER A 251 4.43 1.18 29.15
CA SER A 251 5.16 1.50 30.39
C SER A 251 5.58 0.27 31.21
N LYS A 252 5.04 -0.92 30.94
CA LYS A 252 5.35 -2.15 31.71
C LYS A 252 6.63 -2.90 31.30
N ARG A 253 7.34 -2.48 30.24
CA ARG A 253 8.64 -3.07 29.87
C ARG A 253 9.87 -2.27 30.31
N ARG A 254 9.68 -1.16 31.03
CA ARG A 254 10.78 -0.27 31.47
C ARG A 254 11.27 -0.50 32.90
N THR A 255 10.80 -1.53 33.59
CA THR A 255 11.24 -1.87 34.96
C THR A 255 11.67 -3.34 35.07
N ALA A 256 12.46 -3.83 34.10
CA ALA A 256 13.21 -5.08 34.23
C ALA A 256 14.34 -5.15 33.17
N SER A 257 15.42 -4.40 33.42
CA SER A 257 16.82 -4.74 33.07
C SER A 257 17.73 -3.61 33.51
#